data_AF-A0A819FYZ4-F1
#
_entry.id   AF-A0A819FYZ4-F1
#
_cell.length_a   1.000
_cell.length_b   1.000
_cell.length_c   1.000
_cell.angle_alpha   90.00
_cell.angle_beta   90.00
_cell.angle_gamma   90.00
#
_symmetry.space_group_name_H-M   'P 1'
#
loop_
_entity.id
_entity.type
_entity.pdbx_description
1 polymer ?
#
loop_
_entity_poly.entity_id
_entity_poly.type
_entity_poly.pdbx_seq_one_letter_code
_entity_poly.pdbx_strand_id
1 'polypeptide(L)'
;MAAITTNPQFAEFRHVTDLATPSAFARSPSLVWEFYHYRRELMRTKEPNKAHLALAEAEKRFEEEGKHFFILTQNIDGQYFL
;
A
#
# COMPACT_ATOMS: atom_id res chain seq x y z
N MET A 1 -6.57 1.73 5.17
CA MET A 1 -7.53 2.47 4.33
C MET A 1 -8.07 3.78 4.94
N ALA A 2 -8.06 3.97 6.27
CA ALA A 2 -8.72 5.11 6.92
C ALA A 2 -8.02 6.50 6.81
N ALA A 3 -6.83 6.60 6.22
CA ALA A 3 -6.03 7.83 6.28
C ALA A 3 -6.32 8.84 5.15
N ILE A 4 -6.98 8.42 4.06
CA ILE A 4 -7.18 9.29 2.88
C ILE A 4 -8.42 10.18 3.07
N THR A 5 -9.48 9.63 3.67
CA THR A 5 -10.75 10.34 3.89
C THR A 5 -10.65 11.47 4.92
N THR A 6 -9.54 11.58 5.64
CA THR A 6 -9.30 12.63 6.64
C THR A 6 -8.53 13.84 6.08
N ASN A 7 -8.01 13.76 4.85
CA ASN A 7 -7.37 14.91 4.21
C ASN A 7 -8.44 15.77 3.49
N PRO A 8 -8.67 17.03 3.91
CA PRO A 8 -9.68 17.91 3.31
C PRO A 8 -9.51 18.11 1.80
N GLN A 9 -8.26 18.03 1.32
CA GLN A 9 -7.92 18.20 -0.11
C GLN A 9 -8.50 17.09 -0.99
N PHE A 10 -8.74 15.90 -0.45
CA PHE A 10 -9.33 14.77 -1.18
C PHE A 10 -10.76 14.45 -0.72
N ALA A 11 -11.36 15.30 0.12
CA ALA A 11 -12.66 15.03 0.75
C ALA A 11 -13.82 14.94 -0.26
N GLU A 12 -13.68 15.55 -1.44
CA GLU A 12 -14.66 15.43 -2.54
C GLU A 12 -14.60 14.05 -3.23
N PHE A 13 -13.48 13.34 -3.14
CA PHE A 13 -13.33 11.96 -3.63
C PHE A 13 -13.71 11.00 -2.50
N ARG A 14 -14.99 10.61 -2.49
CA ARG A 14 -15.55 9.73 -1.44
C ARG A 14 -14.83 8.39 -1.36
N HIS A 15 -14.24 7.92 -2.46
CA HIS A 15 -13.51 6.65 -2.50
C HIS A 15 -12.16 6.77 -3.22
N VAL A 16 -11.16 6.05 -2.70
CA VAL A 16 -9.84 5.88 -3.34
C VAL A 16 -9.96 5.35 -4.77
N THR A 17 -10.99 4.54 -5.03
CA THR A 17 -11.30 3.98 -6.35
C THR A 17 -11.66 5.04 -7.38
N ASP A 18 -12.03 6.25 -6.97
CA ASP A 18 -12.36 7.33 -7.90
C ASP A 18 -11.09 7.91 -8.54
N LEU A 19 -9.96 7.88 -7.82
CA LEU A 19 -8.66 8.41 -8.25
C LEU A 19 -7.74 7.33 -8.83
N ALA A 20 -7.89 6.07 -8.40
CA ALA A 20 -7.09 4.94 -8.87
C ALA A 20 -7.62 4.33 -10.18
N THR A 21 -7.94 5.17 -11.19
CA THR A 21 -8.39 4.72 -12.52
C THR A 21 -7.61 5.36 -13.65
N PRO A 22 -7.43 4.67 -14.80
CA PRO A 22 -6.81 5.26 -15.98
C PRO A 22 -7.53 6.53 -16.44
N SER A 23 -8.87 6.54 -16.39
CA SER A 23 -9.68 7.70 -16.78
C SER A 23 -9.48 8.90 -15.86
N ALA A 24 -9.35 8.70 -14.55
CA ALA A 24 -9.03 9.79 -13.62
C ALA A 24 -7.64 10.36 -13.88
N PHE A 25 -6.65 9.51 -14.13
CA PHE A 25 -5.31 9.93 -14.49
C PHE A 25 -5.30 10.72 -15.80
N ALA A 26 -6.04 10.28 -16.82
CA ALA A 26 -6.15 11.00 -18.09
C ALA A 26 -6.84 12.38 -17.95
N ARG A 27 -7.86 12.49 -17.08
CA ARG A 27 -8.57 13.75 -16.82
C ARG A 27 -7.73 14.76 -16.04
N SER A 28 -7.03 14.31 -14.99
CA SER A 28 -6.20 15.17 -14.14
C SER A 28 -5.02 14.39 -13.57
N PRO A 29 -3.89 14.31 -14.31
CA PRO A 29 -2.70 13.60 -13.84
C PRO A 29 -2.13 14.19 -12.56
N SER A 30 -2.15 15.51 -12.41
CA SER A 30 -1.59 16.22 -11.25
C SER A 30 -2.31 15.84 -9.96
N LEU A 31 -3.64 15.80 -9.97
CA LEU A 31 -4.45 15.40 -8.83
C LEU A 31 -4.18 13.95 -8.44
N VAL A 32 -4.11 13.03 -9.42
CA VAL A 32 -3.80 11.63 -9.15
C VAL A 32 -2.38 11.48 -8.60
N TRP A 33 -1.41 12.22 -9.14
CA TRP A 33 -0.05 12.22 -8.60
C TRP A 33 0.02 12.78 -7.18
N GLU A 34 -0.68 13.86 -6.88
CA GLU A 34 -0.75 14.43 -5.53
C GLU A 34 -1.35 13.44 -4.53
N PHE A 35 -2.41 12.73 -4.94
CA PHE A 35 -3.00 11.66 -4.16
C PHE A 35 -2.01 10.53 -3.85
N TYR A 36 -1.26 10.05 -4.85
CA TYR A 36 -0.25 9.01 -4.61
C TYR A 36 0.97 9.54 -3.84
N HIS A 37 1.37 10.80 -4.04
CA HIS A 37 2.45 11.42 -3.29
C HIS A 37 2.09 11.51 -1.79
N TYR A 38 0.88 11.97 -1.46
CA TYR A 38 0.37 11.98 -0.09
C TYR A 38 0.45 10.59 0.57
N ARG A 39 0.03 9.54 -0.16
CA ARG A 39 0.12 8.15 0.34
C ARG A 39 1.56 7.70 0.56
N ARG A 40 2.49 8.09 -0.31
CA ARG A 40 3.92 7.78 -0.15
C ARG A 40 4.48 8.43 1.12
N GLU A 41 4.17 9.69 1.37
CA GLU A 41 4.62 10.40 2.58
C GLU A 41 4.04 9.79 3.85
N LEU A 42 2.75 9.42 3.84
CA LEU A 42 2.14 8.71 4.96
C LEU A 42 2.84 7.39 5.27
N MET A 43 3.15 6.60 4.23
CA MET A 43 3.78 5.29 4.37
C MET A 43 5.24 5.39 4.85
N ARG A 44 5.94 6.49 4.57
CA ARG A 44 7.35 6.70 4.97
C ARG A 44 7.59 6.59 6.48
N THR A 45 6.54 6.74 7.29
CA THR A 45 6.61 6.70 8.77
C THR A 45 6.03 5.43 9.38
N LYS A 46 5.67 4.43 8.55
CA LYS A 46 5.03 3.21 9.00
C LYS A 46 6.03 2.06 8.99
N GLU A 47 5.98 1.27 10.05
CA GLU A 47 6.77 0.07 10.22
C GLU A 47 5.90 -1.18 10.04
N PRO A 48 6.49 -2.31 9.62
CA PRO A 48 5.80 -3.58 9.54
C PRO A 48 5.18 -3.96 10.89
N ASN A 49 3.91 -4.37 10.85
CA ASN A 49 3.23 -4.87 12.05
C ASN A 49 3.56 -6.36 12.32
N LYS A 50 3.07 -6.89 13.46
CA LYS A 50 3.30 -8.28 13.88
C LYS A 50 2.92 -9.34 12.83
N ALA A 51 1.93 -9.09 11.98
CA ALA A 51 1.54 -10.03 10.93
C ALA A 51 2.57 -10.09 9.80
N HIS A 52 3.16 -8.95 9.41
CA HIS A 52 4.25 -8.92 8.43
C HIS A 52 5.47 -9.68 8.96
N LEU A 53 5.83 -9.43 10.23
CA LEU A 53 6.96 -10.11 10.88
C LEU A 53 6.74 -11.62 10.97
N ALA A 54 5.52 -12.07 11.32
CA ALA A 54 5.19 -13.49 11.38
C ALA A 54 5.27 -14.17 10.01
N LEU A 55 4.92 -13.47 8.93
CA LEU A 55 5.07 -14.01 7.56
C LEU A 55 6.54 -14.12 7.15
N ALA A 56 7.37 -13.14 7.49
CA ALA A 56 8.81 -13.19 7.23
C ALA A 56 9.49 -14.32 8.03
N GLU A 57 9.08 -14.54 9.28
CA GLU A 57 9.56 -15.67 10.09
C GLU A 57 9.13 -17.02 9.49
N ALA A 58 7.87 -17.12 9.01
CA ALA A 58 7.39 -18.31 8.35
C ALA A 58 8.20 -18.61 7.08
N GLU A 59 8.41 -17.61 6.21
CA GLU A 59 9.21 -17.73 5.00
C GLU A 59 10.58 -18.33 5.28
N LYS A 60 11.33 -17.72 6.21
CA LYS A 60 12.64 -18.21 6.65
C LYS A 60 12.61 -19.67 7.10
N ARG A 61 11.63 -20.03 7.93
CA ARG A 61 11.48 -21.41 8.41
C ARG A 61 11.18 -22.40 7.28
N PHE A 62 10.32 -22.03 6.33
CA PHE A 62 10.01 -22.90 5.19
C PHE A 62 11.23 -23.10 4.29
N GLU A 63 12.05 -22.07 4.08
CA GLU A 63 13.32 -22.18 3.35
C GLU A 63 14.31 -23.12 4.05
N GLU A 64 14.46 -23.00 5.38
CA GLU A 64 15.30 -23.90 6.18
C GLU A 64 14.84 -25.37 6.11
N GLU A 65 13.53 -25.60 5.98
CA GLU A 65 12.93 -26.92 5.80
C GLU A 65 12.98 -27.42 4.33
N GLY A 66 13.60 -26.66 3.41
CA GLY A 66 13.70 -27.01 1.98
C GLY A 66 12.37 -26.93 1.23
N LYS A 67 11.44 -26.09 1.70
CA LYS A 67 10.10 -25.90 1.13
C LYS A 67 9.99 -24.55 0.42
N HIS A 68 9.06 -24.46 -0.51
CA HIS A 68 8.70 -23.20 -1.14
C HIS A 68 7.66 -22.44 -0.30
N PHE A 69 7.86 -21.14 -0.18
CA PHE A 69 6.92 -20.21 0.41
C PHE A 69 6.75 -19.01 -0.52
N PHE A 70 5.54 -18.49 -0.64
CA PHE A 70 5.24 -17.35 -1.51
C PHE A 70 4.27 -16.39 -0.82
N ILE A 71 4.63 -15.11 -0.79
CA ILE A 71 3.73 -14.03 -0.39
C ILE A 71 3.16 -13.39 -1.64
N LEU A 72 1.85 -13.58 -1.88
CA LEU A 72 1.11 -12.86 -2.91
C LEU A 72 0.29 -11.75 -2.25
N THR A 73 0.67 -10.49 -2.49
CA THR A 73 0.01 -9.33 -1.88
C THR A 73 -0.66 -8.44 -2.92
N GLN A 74 -1.83 -7.90 -2.55
CA GLN A 74 -2.50 -6.83 -3.29
C GLN A 74 -2.04 -5.45 -2.80
N ASN A 75 -1.32 -5.39 -1.67
CA ASN A 75 -0.88 -4.15 -1.08
C ASN A 75 0.28 -3.57 -1.89
N ILE A 76 0.22 -2.26 -2.15
CA ILE A 76 1.25 -1.51 -2.88
C ILE A 76 2.16 -0.70 -1.93
N ASP A 77 2.22 -1.11 -0.67
CA ASP A 77 2.82 -0.34 0.42
C ASP A 77 4.24 -0.80 0.81
N GLY A 78 4.70 -1.94 0.28
CA GLY A 78 6.06 -2.43 0.42
C GLY A 78 6.41 -3.00 1.80
N GLN A 79 5.44 -3.21 2.69
CA GLN A 79 5.71 -3.69 4.07
C GLN A 79 6.13 -5.17 4.18
N TYR A 80 6.20 -5.89 3.06
CA TYR A 80 6.50 -7.33 3.00
C TYR A 80 7.88 -7.65 2.40
N PHE A 81 8.69 -6.64 2.04
CA PHE A 81 10.07 -6.83 1.56
C PHE A 81 11.05 -6.82 2.75
N LEU A 82 10.97 -7.85 3.60
CA LEU A 82 11.83 -8.01 4.79
C LEU A 82 12.94 -9.02 4.57
#